data_AF-A0A5C7WEJ4-F1
#
_entry.id   AF-A0A5C7WEJ4-F1
#
_cell.length_a   1.000
_cell.length_b   1.000
_cell.length_c   1.000
_cell.angle_alpha   90.00
_cell.angle_beta   90.00
_cell.angle_gamma   90.00
#
_symmetry.space_group_name_H-M   'P 1'
#
loop_
_entity.id
_entity.type
_entity.pdbx_description
1 polymer ?
#
loop_
_entity_poly.entity_id
_entity_poly.type
_entity_poly.pdbx_seq_one_letter_code
_entity_poly.pdbx_strand_id
1 'polypeptide(L)'
;MKRLIIPVILSTAAIAGCSQSVPKCSDTEATDLVKQIANREMGNQLGAEAAKMFSYAVSAIRTTSTNEQTGAHECAAQLGITANNTGQTNEIPITYTVEMTDNGKEFYVNVFGL
;
A
#
# COMPACT_ATOMS: atom_id res chain seq x y z
N MET A 1 59.19 -28.83 -5.34
CA MET A 1 58.35 -27.93 -4.51
C MET A 1 57.40 -27.18 -5.44
N LYS A 2 56.13 -27.60 -5.54
CA LYS A 2 55.17 -27.06 -6.51
C LYS A 2 54.28 -26.06 -5.78
N ARG A 3 54.49 -24.75 -6.03
CA ARG A 3 53.71 -23.67 -5.40
C ARG A 3 52.35 -23.60 -6.11
N LEU A 4 51.30 -24.03 -5.42
CA LEU A 4 49.91 -23.83 -5.84
C LEU A 4 49.52 -22.39 -5.51
N ILE A 5 49.37 -21.56 -6.54
CA ILE A 5 48.86 -20.19 -6.42
C ILE A 5 47.35 -20.27 -6.57
N ILE A 6 46.61 -20.07 -5.49
CA ILE A 6 45.13 -20.03 -5.48
C ILE A 6 44.72 -18.58 -5.72
N PRO A 7 43.97 -18.26 -6.80
CA PRO A 7 43.45 -16.92 -7.00
C PRO A 7 42.28 -16.68 -6.06
N VAL A 8 42.40 -15.67 -5.19
CA VAL A 8 41.33 -15.15 -4.35
C VAL A 8 40.34 -14.40 -5.24
N ILE A 9 39.17 -15.01 -5.50
CA ILE A 9 38.06 -14.38 -6.21
C ILE A 9 37.37 -13.46 -5.20
N LEU A 10 37.60 -12.15 -5.35
CA LEU A 10 36.98 -11.11 -4.55
C LEU A 10 35.57 -10.84 -5.09
N SER A 11 34.58 -11.60 -4.61
CA SER A 11 33.17 -11.36 -4.92
C SER A 11 32.68 -10.11 -4.18
N THR A 12 32.64 -8.98 -4.87
CA THR A 12 31.95 -7.78 -4.39
C THR A 12 30.44 -7.99 -4.48
N ALA A 13 29.84 -8.41 -3.36
CA ALA A 13 28.39 -8.34 -3.20
C ALA A 13 28.00 -6.84 -3.16
N ALA A 14 27.50 -6.33 -4.28
CA ALA A 14 26.86 -5.02 -4.31
C ALA A 14 25.63 -5.09 -3.41
N ILE A 15 25.71 -4.43 -2.24
CA ILE A 15 24.55 -4.17 -1.40
C ILE A 15 23.73 -3.15 -2.17
N ALA A 16 22.78 -3.62 -2.98
CA ALA A 16 21.72 -2.79 -3.51
C ALA A 16 20.92 -2.33 -2.28
N GLY A 17 21.27 -1.16 -1.74
CA GLY A 17 20.42 -0.48 -0.77
C GLY A 17 19.11 -0.20 -1.48
N CYS A 18 18.06 -0.95 -1.15
CA CYS A 18 16.70 -0.62 -1.55
C CYS A 18 16.40 0.76 -0.95
N SER A 19 16.53 1.82 -1.74
CA SER A 19 15.90 3.09 -1.42
C SER A 19 14.41 2.78 -1.27
N GLN A 20 13.84 2.96 -0.06
CA GLN A 20 12.40 2.86 0.14
C GLN A 20 11.76 3.94 -0.73
N SER A 21 11.34 3.57 -1.93
CA SER A 21 10.53 4.41 -2.79
C SER A 21 9.11 4.47 -2.22
N VAL A 22 8.41 5.58 -2.50
CA VAL A 22 6.97 5.68 -2.22
C VAL A 22 6.28 4.43 -2.78
N PRO A 23 5.47 3.70 -1.97
CA PRO A 23 4.75 2.55 -2.47
C PRO A 23 3.82 2.92 -3.62
N LYS A 24 3.71 2.06 -4.62
CA LYS A 24 2.76 2.25 -5.71
C LYS A 24 1.33 2.17 -5.18
N CYS A 25 0.39 2.79 -5.90
CA CYS A 25 -1.04 2.71 -5.58
C CYS A 25 -1.54 1.27 -5.39
N SER A 26 -1.02 0.32 -6.18
CA SER A 26 -1.41 -1.09 -6.16
C SER A 26 -0.62 -1.94 -5.16
N ASP A 27 0.32 -1.38 -4.42
CA ASP A 27 1.12 -2.14 -3.46
C ASP A 27 0.25 -2.58 -2.29
N THR A 28 0.47 -3.82 -1.84
CA THR A 28 -0.34 -4.45 -0.78
C THR A 28 -0.37 -3.58 0.48
N GLU A 29 0.76 -3.01 0.89
CA GLU A 29 0.85 -2.15 2.07
C GLU A 29 -0.05 -0.90 1.95
N ALA A 30 -0.09 -0.27 0.77
CA ALA A 30 -0.95 0.89 0.51
C ALA A 30 -2.43 0.48 0.54
N THR A 31 -2.79 -0.59 -0.17
CA THR A 31 -4.19 -1.07 -0.21
C THR A 31 -4.67 -1.61 1.14
N ASP A 32 -3.78 -2.18 1.96
CA ASP A 32 -4.07 -2.59 3.33
C ASP A 32 -4.39 -1.40 4.23
N LEU A 33 -3.66 -0.29 4.09
CA LEU A 33 -4.01 0.94 4.79
C LEU A 33 -5.34 1.52 4.32
N VAL A 34 -5.65 1.50 3.01
CA VAL A 34 -6.97 1.90 2.49
C VAL A 34 -8.08 1.09 3.16
N LYS A 35 -7.96 -0.25 3.20
CA LYS A 35 -8.94 -1.14 3.84
C LYS A 35 -9.08 -0.87 5.35
N GLN A 36 -7.96 -0.61 6.04
CA GLN A 36 -7.98 -0.26 7.46
C GLN A 36 -8.69 1.07 7.72
N ILE A 37 -8.46 2.08 6.87
CA ILE A 37 -9.13 3.39 6.95
C ILE A 37 -10.63 3.22 6.69
N ALA A 38 -11.02 2.47 5.66
CA ALA A 38 -12.43 2.17 5.39
C ALA A 38 -13.11 1.45 6.57
N ASN A 39 -12.44 0.45 7.17
CA ASN A 39 -12.97 -0.25 8.34
C ASN A 39 -13.11 0.68 9.56
N ARG A 40 -12.14 1.58 9.77
CA ARG A 40 -12.20 2.57 10.85
C ARG A 40 -13.40 3.51 10.64
N GLU A 41 -13.59 3.99 9.42
CA GLU A 41 -14.70 4.88 9.08
C GLU A 41 -16.06 4.20 9.27
N MET A 42 -16.19 2.95 8.82
CA MET A 42 -17.37 2.14 9.12
C MET A 42 -17.62 1.99 10.63
N GLY A 43 -16.55 1.81 11.41
CA GLY A 43 -16.62 1.77 12.87
C GLY A 43 -17.05 3.10 13.50
N ASN A 44 -16.67 4.23 12.92
CA ASN A 44 -17.12 5.56 13.36
C ASN A 44 -18.61 5.77 13.07
N GLN A 45 -19.11 5.27 11.94
CA GLN A 45 -20.51 5.46 11.52
C GLN A 45 -21.49 4.49 12.19
N LEU A 46 -21.13 3.20 12.29
CA LEU A 46 -22.04 2.14 12.76
C LEU A 46 -21.65 1.53 14.11
N GLY A 47 -20.47 1.89 14.64
CA GLY A 47 -19.89 1.29 15.84
C GLY A 47 -18.91 0.15 15.53
N ALA A 48 -17.90 0.01 16.39
CA ALA A 48 -16.78 -0.93 16.19
C ALA A 48 -17.22 -2.40 16.04
N GLU A 49 -18.29 -2.82 16.72
CA GLU A 49 -18.77 -4.21 16.63
C GLU A 49 -19.45 -4.49 15.29
N ALA A 50 -20.19 -3.51 14.75
CA ALA A 50 -20.82 -3.64 13.45
C ALA A 50 -19.78 -3.63 12.31
N ALA A 51 -18.72 -2.84 12.42
CA ALA A 51 -17.65 -2.79 11.43
C ALA A 51 -16.98 -4.16 11.19
N LYS A 52 -16.86 -4.99 12.23
CA LYS A 52 -16.32 -6.37 12.12
C LYS A 52 -17.15 -7.29 11.23
N MET A 53 -18.41 -6.93 10.98
CA MET A 53 -19.29 -7.67 10.06
C MET A 53 -18.98 -7.39 8.59
N PHE A 54 -18.06 -6.48 8.29
CA PHE A 54 -17.69 -6.14 6.92
C PHE A 54 -16.25 -6.54 6.60
N SER A 55 -16.01 -6.85 5.33
CA SER A 55 -14.68 -7.03 4.75
C SER A 55 -14.53 -6.13 3.53
N TYR A 56 -13.27 -5.79 3.21
CA TYR A 56 -12.96 -4.77 2.22
C TYR A 56 -12.00 -5.30 1.17
N ALA A 57 -12.21 -4.91 -0.08
CA ALA A 57 -11.33 -5.19 -1.20
C ALA A 57 -11.09 -3.91 -2.00
N VAL A 58 -9.87 -3.70 -2.48
CA VAL A 58 -9.54 -2.58 -3.36
C VAL A 58 -9.23 -3.16 -4.74
N SER A 59 -9.98 -2.74 -5.75
CA SER A 59 -9.89 -3.24 -7.11
C SER A 59 -9.84 -2.08 -8.12
N ALA A 60 -9.60 -2.38 -9.40
CA ALA A 60 -9.55 -1.39 -10.48
C ALA A 60 -8.62 -0.18 -10.17
N ILE A 61 -7.49 -0.45 -9.52
CA ILE A 61 -6.54 0.57 -9.06
C ILE A 61 -5.80 1.18 -10.25
N ARG A 62 -5.73 2.51 -10.28
CA ARG A 62 -4.92 3.26 -11.23
C ARG A 62 -4.24 4.45 -10.53
N THR A 63 -2.97 4.66 -10.86
CA THR A 63 -2.28 5.92 -10.56
C THR A 63 -2.78 6.99 -11.53
N THR A 64 -3.30 8.09 -11.00
CA THR A 64 -3.83 9.21 -11.78
C THR A 64 -2.79 10.32 -11.95
N SER A 65 -1.89 10.47 -10.98
CA SER A 65 -0.82 11.45 -10.98
C SER A 65 0.36 10.97 -10.13
N THR A 66 1.56 11.47 -10.43
CA THR A 66 2.75 11.31 -9.60
C THR A 66 3.44 12.65 -9.48
N ASN A 67 3.73 13.09 -8.26
CA ASN A 67 4.52 14.28 -8.00
C ASN A 67 6.01 13.96 -8.26
N GLU A 68 6.63 14.64 -9.23
CA GLU A 68 8.02 14.37 -9.63
C GLU A 68 9.06 14.78 -8.56
N GLN A 69 8.72 15.67 -7.63
CA GLN A 69 9.62 16.13 -6.57
C GLN A 69 9.65 15.16 -5.39
N THR A 70 8.48 14.63 -5.01
CA THR A 70 8.32 13.81 -3.80
C THR A 70 8.10 12.32 -4.10
N GLY A 71 7.79 11.98 -5.34
CA GLY A 71 7.35 10.64 -5.75
C GLY A 71 5.94 10.29 -5.30
N ALA A 72 5.21 11.20 -4.64
CA ALA A 72 3.87 10.94 -4.12
C ALA A 72 2.90 10.58 -5.25
N HIS A 73 2.01 9.64 -5.00
CA HIS A 73 1.02 9.18 -5.97
C HIS A 73 -0.38 9.63 -5.61
N GLU A 74 -1.14 10.06 -6.60
CA GLU A 74 -2.60 10.12 -6.55
C GLU A 74 -3.16 8.86 -7.22
N CYS A 75 -4.15 8.26 -6.58
CA CYS A 75 -4.70 6.98 -6.94
C CYS A 75 -6.23 7.06 -7.04
N ALA A 76 -6.80 6.30 -7.96
CA ALA A 76 -8.24 6.04 -8.03
C ALA A 76 -8.48 4.53 -8.06
N ALA A 77 -9.53 4.06 -7.38
CA ALA A 77 -9.87 2.65 -7.28
C ALA A 77 -11.37 2.44 -7.03
N GLN A 78 -11.80 1.18 -7.05
CA GLN A 78 -13.08 0.75 -6.51
C GLN A 78 -12.86 0.08 -5.15
N LEU A 79 -13.61 0.49 -4.14
CA LEU A 79 -13.65 -0.13 -2.83
C LEU A 79 -14.88 -1.04 -2.76
N GLY A 80 -14.65 -2.34 -2.75
CA GLY A 80 -15.66 -3.34 -2.46
C GLY A 80 -15.85 -3.50 -0.95
N ILE A 81 -17.08 -3.40 -0.48
CA ILE A 81 -17.50 -3.60 0.91
C ILE A 81 -18.42 -4.81 0.93
N THR A 82 -18.01 -5.87 1.61
CA THR A 82 -18.75 -7.14 1.67
C THR A 82 -19.28 -7.37 3.07
N ALA A 83 -20.59 -7.58 3.19
CA ALA A 83 -21.20 -7.98 4.46
C ALA A 83 -20.95 -9.47 4.71
N ASN A 84 -20.13 -9.80 5.70
CA ASN A 84 -19.62 -11.15 5.98
C ASN A 84 -20.74 -12.16 6.28
N ASN A 85 -21.89 -11.71 6.79
CA ASN A 85 -23.03 -12.55 7.11
C ASN A 85 -23.87 -12.97 5.89
N THR A 86 -23.86 -12.18 4.80
CA THR A 86 -24.69 -12.43 3.61
C THR A 86 -23.86 -12.68 2.35
N GLY A 87 -22.58 -12.31 2.35
CA GLY A 87 -21.73 -12.31 1.17
C GLY A 87 -22.08 -11.24 0.13
N GLN A 88 -23.02 -10.33 0.44
CA GLN A 88 -23.37 -9.25 -0.47
C GLN A 88 -22.25 -8.21 -0.49
N THR A 89 -21.83 -7.85 -1.71
CA THR A 89 -20.79 -6.84 -1.96
C THR A 89 -21.39 -5.62 -2.63
N ASN A 90 -21.06 -4.44 -2.11
CA ASN A 90 -21.29 -3.16 -2.79
C ASN A 90 -19.93 -2.54 -3.12
N GLU A 91 -19.84 -1.88 -4.27
CA GLU A 91 -18.62 -1.18 -4.69
C GLU A 91 -18.87 0.32 -4.74
N ILE A 92 -17.91 1.10 -4.23
CA ILE A 92 -17.90 2.55 -4.32
C ILE A 92 -16.58 3.06 -4.92
N PRO A 93 -16.61 4.08 -5.80
CA PRO A 93 -15.38 4.68 -6.31
C PRO A 93 -14.71 5.50 -5.21
N ILE A 94 -13.41 5.32 -5.06
CA ILE A 94 -12.58 6.10 -4.11
C ILE A 94 -11.37 6.70 -4.81
N THR A 95 -10.85 7.78 -4.23
CA THR A 95 -9.52 8.28 -4.54
C THR A 95 -8.67 8.27 -3.29
N TYR A 96 -7.36 8.08 -3.43
CA TYR A 96 -6.44 8.13 -2.29
C TYR A 96 -5.05 8.60 -2.70
N THR A 97 -4.29 9.11 -1.75
CA THR A 97 -2.88 9.47 -1.96
C THR A 97 -1.96 8.47 -1.28
N VAL A 98 -0.74 8.33 -1.80
CA VAL A 98 0.36 7.60 -1.16
C VAL A 98 1.60 8.47 -1.19
N GLU A 99 2.16 8.78 -0.02
CA GLU A 99 3.29 9.71 0.11
C GLU A 99 4.26 9.26 1.20
N MET A 100 5.56 9.48 1.02
CA MET A 100 6.55 9.22 2.08
C MET A 100 6.55 10.36 3.09
N THR A 101 6.80 10.04 4.35
CA THR A 101 7.07 11.05 5.39
C THR A 101 8.47 11.65 5.21
N ASP A 102 8.70 12.83 5.78
CA ASP A 102 9.98 13.55 5.67
C ASP A 102 11.21 12.74 6.12
N ASN A 103 11.01 11.78 7.03
CA ASN A 103 12.09 10.92 7.53
C ASN A 103 12.42 9.76 6.58
N GLY A 104 11.62 9.54 5.52
CA GLY A 104 11.80 8.51 4.51
C GLY A 104 11.62 7.06 5.01
N LYS A 105 11.08 6.85 6.21
CA LYS A 105 10.91 5.53 6.84
C LYS A 105 9.48 5.03 6.81
N GLU A 106 8.53 5.95 6.80
CA GLU A 106 7.10 5.68 6.84
C GLU A 106 6.45 6.29 5.61
N PHE A 107 5.27 5.79 5.26
CA PHE A 107 4.43 6.38 4.24
C PHE A 107 3.03 6.61 4.79
N TYR A 108 2.33 7.58 4.20
CA TYR A 108 1.01 8.00 4.57
C TYR A 108 0.03 7.71 3.43
N VAL A 109 -1.18 7.31 3.80
CA VAL A 109 -2.29 7.09 2.88
C VAL A 109 -3.47 7.92 3.35
N ASN A 110 -4.00 8.77 2.48
CA ASN A 110 -5.21 9.52 2.74
C ASN A 110 -6.30 9.11 1.74
N VAL A 111 -7.50 8.77 2.22
CA VAL A 111 -8.59 8.24 1.40
C VAL A 111 -9.75 9.22 1.36
N PHE A 112 -10.34 9.39 0.18
CA PHE A 112 -11.49 10.24 -0.07
C PHE A 112 -12.64 9.44 -0.69
N GLY A 113 -13.88 9.83 -0.40
CA GLY A 113 -15.09 9.16 -0.90
C GLY A 113 -15.60 8.02 0.00
N LEU A 114 -15.22 8.03 1.28
CA LEU A 114 -15.74 7.14 2.33
C LEU A 114 -16.90 7.77 3.10
#